data_AF-A0A401UMD4-F1
#
_entry.id   AF-A0A401UMD4-F1
#
_cell.length_a   1.000
_cell.length_b   1.000
_cell.length_c   1.000
_cell.angle_alpha   90.00
_cell.angle_beta   90.00
_cell.angle_gamma   90.00
#
_symmetry.space_group_name_H-M   'P 1'
#
loop_
_entity.id
_entity.type
_entity.pdbx_description
1 polymer ?
#
loop_
_entity_poly.entity_id
_entity_poly.type
_entity_poly.pdbx_seq_one_letter_code
_entity_poly.pdbx_strand_id
1 'polypeptide(L)'
;MKSKIIIGLILTMSFTFTSLPVSALNSNVISDVPKQGITVNKINFEVISEKDSPQILMEMVNKNKDTKGFVFTVDDSTGYIYIAVMSGTKPTGGYSIEVKGIEDNEGKTNVFVKELIPTKETMVTQVTTQPYTIVKAIGITPNITVRNQKDEDFNNLIMEKVQSPIGIDSMRGILKKIETIDKNTYVTILDEKGSYQYYYSSNPKIFKDLKVSDRVFIKYVLGTPLKYKDTMAMPLNQIYLNSLPSNIQNKNWKEFKNFTNVVEDKEWTIKFNISIKDLNFTGDTVYVLDSLGNKVDVELSVSYDKKYGKVTPLTKYKSSETYYLFVSKNIADEWKNKSTIEGYRMMFTIRDIVTVE
;
A
#
# COMPACT_ATOMS: atom_id res chain seq x y z
N MET A 1 -30.06 -34.57 28.40
CA MET A 1 -30.46 -33.53 27.43
C MET A 1 -29.34 -32.50 27.31
N LYS A 2 -28.58 -32.49 26.20
CA LYS A 2 -27.57 -31.45 25.94
C LYS A 2 -28.24 -30.33 25.16
N SER A 3 -28.58 -29.23 25.84
CA SER A 3 -29.06 -28.01 25.17
C SER A 3 -27.88 -27.35 24.48
N LYS A 4 -27.91 -27.30 23.14
CA LYS A 4 -27.01 -26.47 22.33
C LYS A 4 -27.55 -25.04 22.38
N ILE A 5 -26.94 -24.19 23.20
CA ILE A 5 -27.22 -22.76 23.20
C ILE A 5 -26.50 -22.16 21.99
N ILE A 6 -27.27 -21.79 20.97
CA ILE A 6 -26.78 -21.01 19.83
C ILE A 6 -26.76 -19.54 20.27
N ILE A 7 -25.56 -18.98 20.42
CA ILE A 7 -25.36 -17.59 20.82
C ILE A 7 -25.27 -16.73 19.55
N GLY A 8 -26.31 -15.94 19.29
CA GLY A 8 -26.35 -14.95 18.22
C GLY A 8 -26.04 -13.55 18.76
N LEU A 9 -25.09 -12.85 18.13
CA LEU A 9 -24.87 -11.41 18.33
C LEU A 9 -25.91 -10.64 17.52
N ILE A 10 -26.61 -9.69 18.14
CA ILE A 10 -27.54 -8.77 17.45
C ILE A 10 -26.96 -7.35 17.56
N LEU A 11 -26.68 -6.75 16.40
CA LEU A 11 -26.28 -5.35 16.26
C LEU A 11 -27.47 -4.55 15.71
N THR A 12 -28.07 -3.70 16.53
CA THR A 12 -29.21 -2.86 16.14
C THR A 12 -28.74 -1.48 15.69
N MET A 13 -29.28 -0.98 14.58
CA MET A 13 -29.17 0.42 14.15
C MET A 13 -29.95 1.31 15.14
N SER A 14 -29.26 2.25 15.79
CA SER A 14 -29.89 3.33 16.55
C SER A 14 -29.96 4.56 15.65
N PHE A 15 -31.15 5.02 15.30
CA PHE A 15 -31.37 6.35 14.74
C PHE A 15 -31.43 7.34 15.91
N THR A 16 -30.48 8.26 15.99
CA THR A 16 -30.58 9.41 16.89
C THR A 16 -31.38 10.52 16.20
N PHE A 17 -32.63 10.69 16.60
CA PHE A 17 -33.33 11.95 16.39
C PHE A 17 -32.71 12.97 17.34
N THR A 18 -32.05 13.99 16.79
CA THR A 18 -31.77 15.22 17.54
C THR A 18 -32.67 16.30 16.98
N SER A 19 -33.57 16.81 17.82
CA SER A 19 -34.37 18.00 17.52
C SER A 19 -33.47 19.23 17.64
N LEU A 20 -33.37 20.01 16.57
CA LEU A 20 -32.75 21.34 16.61
C LEU A 20 -33.69 22.35 17.29
N PRO A 21 -33.20 23.22 18.20
CA PRO A 21 -33.76 24.54 18.35
C PRO A 21 -33.12 25.50 17.35
N VAL A 22 -33.98 26.13 16.55
CA VAL A 22 -33.64 27.30 15.72
C VAL A 22 -33.51 28.50 16.65
N SER A 23 -32.32 29.10 16.72
CA SER A 23 -32.17 30.52 17.04
C SER A 23 -30.89 31.04 16.38
N ALA A 24 -31.09 31.95 15.43
CA ALA A 24 -30.04 32.68 14.74
C ALA A 24 -29.35 33.69 15.66
N LEU A 25 -28.07 33.98 15.44
CA LEU A 25 -27.59 35.34 15.19
C LEU A 25 -26.15 35.32 14.63
N ASN A 26 -25.95 36.15 13.60
CA ASN A 26 -24.69 36.48 12.94
C ASN A 26 -23.53 36.75 13.91
N SER A 27 -22.37 36.17 13.61
CA SER A 27 -21.11 36.90 13.68
C SER A 27 -20.17 36.39 12.60
N ASN A 28 -19.60 37.34 11.83
CA ASN A 28 -18.52 37.09 10.89
C ASN A 28 -17.35 36.46 11.64
N VAL A 29 -17.15 35.17 11.47
CA VAL A 29 -15.88 34.51 11.80
C VAL A 29 -15.28 34.06 10.48
N ILE A 30 -14.28 34.82 10.04
CA ILE A 30 -13.29 34.34 9.09
C ILE A 30 -12.76 33.03 9.68
N SER A 31 -13.19 31.91 9.12
CA SER A 31 -12.61 30.62 9.45
C SER A 31 -11.19 30.61 8.89
N ASP A 32 -10.22 30.98 9.72
CA ASP A 32 -8.85 30.49 9.60
C ASP A 32 -8.95 28.96 9.63
N VAL A 33 -9.12 28.36 8.46
CA VAL A 33 -8.85 26.93 8.27
C VAL A 33 -7.39 26.76 8.69
N PRO A 34 -7.08 25.95 9.72
CA PRO A 34 -5.70 25.64 10.02
C PRO A 34 -5.13 25.00 8.75
N LYS A 35 -4.16 25.66 8.11
CA LYS A 35 -3.32 24.98 7.12
C LYS A 35 -2.67 23.83 7.88
N GLN A 36 -3.19 22.62 7.71
CA GLN A 36 -2.52 21.40 8.12
C GLN A 36 -1.10 21.47 7.53
N GLY A 37 -0.11 21.60 8.41
CA GLY A 37 1.28 21.63 7.99
C GLY A 37 1.60 20.30 7.32
N ILE A 38 2.23 20.36 6.15
CA ILE A 38 2.84 19.19 5.52
C ILE A 38 3.90 18.68 6.51
N THR A 39 3.69 17.49 7.08
CA THR A 39 4.70 16.86 7.92
C THR A 39 5.80 16.28 7.03
N VAL A 40 6.92 16.98 6.92
CA VAL A 40 8.14 16.50 6.26
C VAL A 40 8.93 15.67 7.27
N ASN A 41 9.02 14.36 7.06
CA ASN A 41 9.81 13.48 7.91
C ASN A 41 11.20 13.30 7.31
N LYS A 42 12.23 13.82 8.00
CA LYS A 42 13.63 13.51 7.62
C LYS A 42 13.94 12.06 7.96
N ILE A 43 14.41 11.32 6.97
CA ILE A 43 14.68 9.90 7.08
C ILE A 43 16.18 9.67 7.25
N ASN A 44 16.52 8.85 8.24
CA ASN A 44 17.88 8.35 8.40
C ASN A 44 18.18 7.30 7.31
N PHE A 45 19.33 7.44 6.67
CA PHE A 45 19.79 6.50 5.66
C PHE A 45 21.27 6.17 5.89
N GLU A 46 21.69 5.02 5.38
CA GLU A 46 23.08 4.59 5.41
C GLU A 46 23.58 4.43 3.97
N VAL A 47 24.73 5.03 3.67
CA VAL A 47 25.45 4.78 2.42
C VAL A 47 26.16 3.44 2.56
N ILE A 48 25.90 2.53 1.62
CA ILE A 48 26.44 1.16 1.68
C ILE A 48 27.34 0.87 0.48
N SER A 49 28.21 -0.12 0.64
CA SER A 49 29.08 -0.60 -0.43
C SER A 49 28.37 -1.60 -1.34
N GLU A 50 28.97 -1.87 -2.50
CA GLU A 50 28.48 -2.92 -3.42
C GLU A 50 28.40 -4.30 -2.77
N LYS A 51 29.30 -4.59 -1.82
CA LYS A 51 29.35 -5.89 -1.14
C LYS A 51 28.18 -6.08 -0.17
N ASP A 52 27.68 -4.99 0.38
CA ASP A 52 26.58 -4.98 1.35
C ASP A 52 25.23 -4.74 0.66
N SER A 53 25.24 -4.59 -0.66
CA SER A 53 24.05 -4.31 -1.47
C SER A 53 23.37 -5.61 -1.93
N PRO A 54 22.03 -5.65 -1.97
CA PRO A 54 21.31 -6.81 -2.52
C PRO A 54 21.71 -7.12 -3.96
N GLN A 55 21.91 -8.39 -4.28
CA GLN A 55 22.31 -8.82 -5.62
C GLN A 55 21.38 -8.29 -6.72
N ILE A 56 20.07 -8.31 -6.47
CA ILE A 56 19.03 -7.81 -7.39
C ILE A 56 19.26 -6.32 -7.71
N LEU A 57 19.61 -5.51 -6.73
CA LEU A 57 19.93 -4.09 -6.96
C LEU A 57 21.18 -3.96 -7.82
N MET A 58 22.23 -4.73 -7.51
CA MET A 58 23.49 -4.68 -8.26
C MET A 58 23.32 -5.13 -9.72
N GLU A 59 22.43 -6.07 -10.00
CA GLU A 59 22.04 -6.43 -11.37
C GLU A 59 21.39 -5.24 -12.11
N MET A 60 20.51 -4.50 -11.44
CA MET A 60 19.90 -3.29 -12.00
C MET A 60 20.91 -2.17 -12.21
N VAL A 61 21.84 -1.96 -11.28
CA VAL A 61 22.91 -0.96 -11.42
C VAL A 61 23.81 -1.32 -12.59
N ASN A 62 24.29 -2.56 -12.67
CA ASN A 62 25.19 -2.97 -13.75
C ASN A 62 24.54 -2.85 -15.14
N LYS A 63 23.22 -3.02 -15.23
CA LYS A 63 22.45 -2.87 -16.47
C LYS A 63 22.24 -1.40 -16.90
N ASN A 64 22.27 -0.45 -15.98
CA ASN A 64 21.81 0.93 -16.24
C ASN A 64 22.81 2.03 -15.82
N LYS A 65 23.98 1.69 -15.26
CA LYS A 65 24.98 2.65 -14.74
C LYS A 65 25.59 3.59 -15.80
N ASP A 66 25.41 3.29 -17.07
CA ASP A 66 25.75 4.15 -18.20
C ASP A 66 24.76 5.31 -18.39
N THR A 67 23.56 5.19 -17.80
CA THR A 67 22.44 6.13 -17.90
C THR A 67 22.28 6.91 -16.60
N LYS A 68 22.00 8.21 -16.70
CA LYS A 68 21.68 9.05 -15.54
C LYS A 68 20.28 8.72 -15.05
N GLY A 69 20.13 8.39 -13.77
CA GLY A 69 18.84 8.01 -13.20
C GLY A 69 19.00 7.26 -11.88
N PHE A 70 17.95 6.57 -11.44
CA PHE A 70 17.99 5.74 -10.25
C PHE A 70 17.26 4.41 -10.45
N VAL A 71 17.60 3.44 -9.62
CA VAL A 71 16.90 2.16 -9.45
C VAL A 71 16.77 1.88 -7.96
N PHE A 72 15.81 1.04 -7.58
CA PHE A 72 15.63 0.64 -6.19
C PHE A 72 15.12 -0.80 -6.07
N THR A 73 15.30 -1.39 -4.91
CA THR A 73 14.68 -2.67 -4.53
C THR A 73 14.18 -2.61 -3.09
N VAL A 74 13.20 -3.44 -2.77
CA VAL A 74 12.60 -3.55 -1.44
C VAL A 74 12.96 -4.92 -0.88
N ASP A 75 13.45 -4.95 0.34
CA ASP A 75 13.59 -6.18 1.12
C ASP A 75 12.41 -6.30 2.07
N ASP A 76 11.40 -7.07 1.65
CA ASP A 76 10.16 -7.27 2.41
C ASP A 76 10.39 -7.94 3.78
N SER A 77 11.53 -8.61 3.98
CA SER A 77 11.83 -9.31 5.23
C SER A 77 12.34 -8.37 6.32
N THR A 78 13.02 -7.29 5.92
CA THR A 78 13.63 -6.31 6.83
C THR A 78 12.94 -4.94 6.78
N GLY A 79 12.15 -4.67 5.75
CA GLY A 79 11.53 -3.37 5.48
C GLY A 79 12.49 -2.33 4.92
N TYR A 80 13.73 -2.71 4.58
CA TYR A 80 14.68 -1.80 3.95
C TYR A 80 14.35 -1.59 2.48
N ILE A 81 14.43 -0.32 2.04
CA ILE A 81 14.50 0.03 0.63
C ILE A 81 15.93 0.46 0.32
N TYR A 82 16.48 -0.16 -0.72
CA TYR A 82 17.81 0.13 -1.23
C TYR A 82 17.68 0.92 -2.53
N ILE A 83 18.35 2.06 -2.62
CA ILE A 83 18.26 2.99 -3.75
C ILE A 83 19.67 3.21 -4.29
N ALA A 84 19.85 2.99 -5.58
CA ALA A 84 21.08 3.33 -6.29
C ALA A 84 20.83 4.50 -7.24
N VAL A 85 21.62 5.57 -7.10
CA VAL A 85 21.55 6.76 -7.95
C VAL A 85 22.80 6.83 -8.82
N MET A 86 22.62 6.91 -10.13
CA MET A 86 23.67 6.85 -11.15
C MET A 86 23.77 8.19 -11.88
N SER A 87 25.00 8.64 -12.13
CA SER A 87 25.27 9.89 -12.86
C SER A 87 25.38 9.70 -14.38
N GLY A 88 25.22 8.46 -14.83
CA GLY A 88 25.52 8.03 -16.19
C GLY A 88 27.01 8.11 -16.53
N THR A 89 27.29 7.97 -17.81
CA THR A 89 28.65 7.99 -18.36
C THR A 89 29.29 9.38 -18.23
N LYS A 90 30.49 9.47 -17.63
CA LYS A 90 31.28 10.70 -17.48
C LYS A 90 32.63 10.58 -18.20
N PRO A 91 33.15 11.68 -18.79
CA PRO A 91 34.29 11.64 -19.70
C PRO A 91 35.65 11.38 -19.02
N THR A 92 35.77 11.65 -17.72
CA THR A 92 37.03 11.51 -16.97
C THR A 92 36.77 10.88 -15.60
N GLY A 93 37.84 10.53 -14.90
CA GLY A 93 37.80 10.31 -13.46
C GLY A 93 37.48 11.59 -12.68
N GLY A 94 37.18 11.45 -11.39
CA GLY A 94 36.94 12.56 -10.47
C GLY A 94 35.48 13.02 -10.34
N TYR A 95 34.57 12.48 -11.14
CA TYR A 95 33.12 12.66 -10.94
C TYR A 95 32.60 11.73 -9.85
N SER A 96 31.72 12.24 -8.99
CA SER A 96 31.00 11.42 -8.01
C SER A 96 29.59 11.95 -7.76
N ILE A 97 28.78 11.17 -7.05
CA ILE A 97 27.42 11.52 -6.66
C ILE A 97 27.21 11.14 -5.21
N GLU A 98 26.53 12.01 -4.47
CA GLU A 98 26.30 11.84 -3.04
C GLU A 98 24.82 12.07 -2.72
N VAL A 99 24.23 11.19 -1.91
CA VAL A 99 22.91 11.44 -1.31
C VAL A 99 23.07 12.41 -0.14
N LYS A 100 22.33 13.52 -0.17
CA LYS A 100 22.35 14.58 0.85
C LYS A 100 21.21 14.46 1.86
N GLY A 101 20.11 13.83 1.48
CA GLY A 101 18.95 13.68 2.33
C GLY A 101 17.91 12.76 1.73
N ILE A 102 17.11 12.16 2.59
CA ILE A 102 15.88 11.47 2.23
C ILE A 102 14.78 12.05 3.12
N GLU A 103 13.67 12.43 2.51
CA GLU A 103 12.49 12.95 3.20
C GLU A 103 11.25 12.18 2.75
N ASP A 104 10.40 11.80 3.70
CA ASP A 104 9.05 11.33 3.40
C ASP A 104 8.06 12.48 3.54
N ASN A 105 7.34 12.75 2.46
CA ASN A 105 6.27 13.75 2.39
C ASN A 105 4.98 13.02 2.04
N GLU A 106 4.17 12.72 3.05
CA GLU A 106 2.85 12.08 2.90
C GLU A 106 2.92 10.77 2.08
N GLY A 107 3.93 9.94 2.33
CA GLY A 107 4.12 8.67 1.61
C GLY A 107 4.78 8.80 0.24
N LYS A 108 5.35 9.97 -0.08
CA LYS A 108 6.28 10.15 -1.20
C LYS A 108 7.71 10.31 -0.66
N THR A 109 8.59 9.41 -1.07
CA THR A 109 10.02 9.45 -0.75
C THR A 109 10.74 10.41 -1.69
N ASN A 110 11.37 11.44 -1.14
CA ASN A 110 12.15 12.44 -1.87
C ASN A 110 13.63 12.26 -1.51
N VAL A 111 14.45 11.90 -2.50
CA VAL A 111 15.89 11.72 -2.34
C VAL A 111 16.60 12.91 -2.98
N PHE A 112 17.48 13.54 -2.20
CA PHE A 112 18.25 14.69 -2.63
C PHE A 112 19.68 14.27 -2.91
N VAL A 113 20.19 14.60 -4.09
CA VAL A 113 21.55 14.24 -4.50
C VAL A 113 22.39 15.45 -4.88
N LYS A 114 23.71 15.29 -4.79
CA LYS A 114 24.70 16.25 -5.27
C LYS A 114 25.67 15.55 -6.20
N GLU A 115 25.73 15.97 -7.45
CA GLU A 115 26.80 15.60 -8.37
C GLU A 115 28.04 16.46 -8.07
N LEU A 116 29.19 15.82 -7.88
CA LEU A 116 30.49 16.46 -7.71
C LEU A 116 31.24 16.39 -9.04
N ILE A 117 31.60 17.58 -9.55
CA ILE A 117 32.28 17.76 -10.83
C ILE A 117 33.73 18.11 -10.51
N PRO A 118 34.73 17.41 -11.09
CA PRO A 118 36.14 17.73 -10.86
C PRO A 118 36.44 19.14 -11.40
N THR A 119 37.28 19.89 -10.68
CA THR A 119 37.70 21.22 -11.11
C THR A 119 38.74 21.14 -12.22
N LYS A 120 38.93 22.22 -12.98
CA LYS A 120 39.94 22.29 -14.06
C LYS A 120 41.38 22.07 -13.56
N GLU A 121 41.63 22.31 -12.28
CA GLU A 121 42.94 22.17 -11.63
C GLU A 121 43.16 20.77 -11.05
N THR A 122 42.11 19.95 -10.97
CA THR A 122 42.19 18.59 -10.46
C THR A 122 42.80 17.68 -11.51
N MET A 123 43.95 17.08 -11.20
CA MET A 123 44.51 16.01 -12.03
C MET A 123 43.55 14.81 -12.02
N VAL A 124 42.97 14.51 -13.18
CA VAL A 124 42.02 13.40 -13.35
C VAL A 124 42.48 12.45 -14.44
N THR A 125 42.09 11.18 -14.32
CA THR A 125 42.35 10.16 -15.34
C THR A 125 41.48 10.42 -16.58
N GLN A 126 42.07 10.27 -17.77
CA GLN A 126 41.37 10.41 -19.06
C GLN A 126 40.69 9.08 -19.44
N VAL A 127 39.86 8.57 -18.54
CA VAL A 127 39.10 7.32 -18.72
C VAL A 127 37.64 7.58 -18.37
N THR A 128 36.75 7.07 -19.21
CA THR A 128 35.31 7.13 -19.01
C THR A 128 34.91 6.39 -17.73
N THR A 129 34.12 7.05 -16.87
CA THR A 129 33.65 6.50 -15.58
C THR A 129 32.12 6.49 -15.50
N GLN A 130 31.58 5.68 -14.57
CA GLN A 130 30.15 5.51 -14.32
C GLN A 130 29.86 5.67 -12.82
N PRO A 131 29.86 6.89 -12.28
CA PRO A 131 29.70 7.12 -10.85
C PRO A 131 28.27 6.82 -10.38
N TYR A 132 28.16 6.11 -9.26
CA TYR A 132 26.90 5.90 -8.56
C TYR A 132 27.11 5.85 -7.04
N THR A 133 26.01 5.98 -6.30
CA THR A 133 25.96 5.82 -4.85
C THR A 133 24.78 4.94 -4.48
N ILE A 134 24.91 4.16 -3.41
CA ILE A 134 23.88 3.25 -2.92
C ILE A 134 23.55 3.63 -1.48
N VAL A 135 22.26 3.79 -1.20
CA VAL A 135 21.75 4.02 0.15
C VAL A 135 20.73 2.95 0.52
N LYS A 136 20.67 2.61 1.81
CA LYS A 136 19.54 1.88 2.40
C LYS A 136 18.84 2.75 3.42
N ALA A 137 17.52 2.69 3.45
CA ALA A 137 16.69 3.39 4.42
C ALA A 137 15.46 2.55 4.78
N ILE A 138 14.92 2.78 5.97
CA ILE A 138 13.70 2.14 6.49
C ILE A 138 12.65 3.20 6.77
N GLY A 139 11.36 2.83 6.72
CA GLY A 139 10.26 3.77 6.96
C GLY A 139 10.00 4.71 5.78
N ILE A 140 10.40 4.31 4.57
CA ILE A 140 10.14 5.04 3.32
C ILE A 140 9.27 4.22 2.37
N THR A 141 8.64 4.88 1.41
CA THR A 141 7.79 4.21 0.41
C THR A 141 8.52 3.99 -0.92
N PRO A 142 8.08 3.02 -1.74
CA PRO A 142 8.55 2.85 -3.12
C PRO A 142 8.18 4.00 -4.08
N ASN A 143 7.38 4.98 -3.65
CA ASN A 143 7.06 6.19 -4.42
C ASN A 143 8.23 7.18 -4.33
N ILE A 144 9.33 6.83 -5.01
CA ILE A 144 10.60 7.53 -4.92
C ILE A 144 10.71 8.56 -6.04
N THR A 145 11.14 9.76 -5.66
CA THR A 145 11.65 10.78 -6.57
C THR A 145 13.07 11.14 -6.16
N VAL A 146 13.92 11.40 -7.14
CA VAL A 146 15.32 11.73 -6.92
C VAL A 146 15.63 13.02 -7.66
N ARG A 147 16.12 14.04 -6.95
CA ARG A 147 16.43 15.35 -7.53
C ARG A 147 17.77 15.88 -7.05
N ASN A 148 18.45 16.65 -7.90
CA ASN A 148 19.69 17.33 -7.51
C ASN A 148 19.45 18.74 -6.95
N GLN A 149 20.54 19.42 -6.57
CA GLN A 149 20.52 20.79 -6.04
C GLN A 149 19.99 21.85 -7.03
N LYS A 150 19.80 21.50 -8.30
CA LYS A 150 19.23 22.37 -9.36
C LYS A 150 17.77 22.03 -9.67
N ASP A 151 17.13 21.20 -8.83
CA ASP A 151 15.79 20.63 -9.06
C ASP A 151 15.68 19.84 -10.38
N GLU A 152 16.79 19.27 -10.87
CA GLU A 152 16.77 18.33 -11.98
C GLU A 152 16.39 16.94 -11.46
N ASP A 153 15.33 16.37 -12.02
CA ASP A 153 14.87 15.03 -11.69
C ASP A 153 15.73 13.94 -12.35
N PHE A 154 15.96 12.86 -11.61
CA PHE A 154 16.58 11.64 -12.09
C PHE A 154 15.48 10.64 -12.41
N ASN A 155 15.48 10.12 -13.63
CA ASN A 155 14.45 9.19 -14.06
C ASN A 155 14.59 7.83 -13.36
N ASN A 156 13.44 7.20 -13.09
CA ASN A 156 13.40 5.83 -12.60
C ASN A 156 13.70 4.87 -13.77
N LEU A 157 14.89 4.28 -13.78
CA LEU A 157 15.35 3.42 -14.89
C LEU A 157 14.74 2.02 -14.86
N ILE A 158 13.97 1.70 -13.82
CA ILE A 158 13.07 0.53 -13.82
C ILE A 158 11.85 0.79 -14.71
N MET A 159 11.43 2.06 -14.85
CA MET A 159 10.25 2.47 -15.62
C MET A 159 10.55 2.79 -17.10
N GLU A 160 11.73 3.31 -17.43
CA GLU A 160 12.03 3.82 -18.79
C GLU A 160 12.25 2.75 -19.88
N LYS A 161 12.36 1.45 -19.55
CA LYS A 161 12.38 0.37 -20.57
C LYS A 161 10.99 -0.12 -20.99
N VAL A 162 9.93 0.48 -20.47
CA VAL A 162 8.59 0.37 -21.06
C VAL A 162 8.37 1.66 -21.83
N GLN A 163 8.46 1.60 -23.15
CA GLN A 163 7.99 2.65 -24.05
C GLN A 163 6.64 3.11 -23.51
N SER A 164 6.58 4.35 -23.01
CA SER A 164 5.49 4.80 -22.14
C SER A 164 4.15 4.38 -22.76
N PRO A 165 3.40 3.49 -22.09
CA PRO A 165 2.03 3.19 -22.45
C PRO A 165 1.27 4.51 -22.63
N ILE A 166 0.23 4.53 -23.46
CA ILE A 166 -0.72 5.66 -23.57
C ILE A 166 -1.58 5.78 -22.27
N GLY A 167 -1.03 5.33 -21.13
CA GLY A 167 -1.62 5.21 -19.80
C GLY A 167 -1.30 3.84 -19.20
N ILE A 168 -0.98 3.78 -17.91
CA ILE A 168 -0.97 2.53 -17.12
C ILE A 168 -2.26 2.51 -16.34
N ASP A 169 -2.94 1.38 -16.35
CA ASP A 169 -4.17 1.17 -15.59
C ASP A 169 -4.03 -0.08 -14.72
N SER A 170 -4.93 -0.21 -13.74
CA SER A 170 -4.90 -1.31 -12.79
C SER A 170 -6.28 -1.81 -12.46
N MET A 171 -6.41 -3.12 -12.23
CA MET A 171 -7.67 -3.71 -11.80
C MET A 171 -7.45 -4.86 -10.84
N ARG A 172 -8.51 -5.18 -10.10
CA ARG A 172 -8.61 -6.37 -9.24
C ARG A 172 -9.56 -7.37 -9.89
N GLY A 173 -9.23 -8.65 -9.80
CA GLY A 173 -10.12 -9.69 -10.29
C GLY A 173 -9.68 -11.09 -9.89
N ILE A 174 -10.39 -12.08 -10.43
CA ILE A 174 -10.13 -13.49 -10.18
C ILE A 174 -9.48 -14.09 -11.43
N LEU A 175 -8.31 -14.68 -11.27
CA LEU A 175 -7.61 -15.39 -12.33
C LEU A 175 -8.41 -16.63 -12.74
N LYS A 176 -8.96 -16.65 -13.95
CA LYS A 176 -9.78 -17.75 -14.48
C LYS A 176 -9.00 -18.69 -15.38
N LYS A 177 -7.99 -18.17 -16.07
CA LYS A 177 -7.20 -18.95 -17.01
C LYS A 177 -5.79 -18.40 -17.12
N ILE A 178 -4.83 -19.31 -17.30
CA ILE A 178 -3.46 -19.03 -17.73
C ILE A 178 -3.20 -19.96 -18.91
N GLU A 179 -2.73 -19.44 -20.03
CA GLU A 179 -2.28 -20.25 -21.15
C GLU A 179 -1.13 -19.59 -21.89
N THR A 180 -0.16 -20.38 -22.35
CA THR A 180 0.98 -19.88 -23.12
C THR A 180 0.79 -20.26 -24.59
N ILE A 181 0.86 -19.26 -25.47
CA ILE A 181 0.80 -19.42 -26.92
C ILE A 181 2.03 -18.71 -27.49
N ASP A 182 2.84 -19.45 -28.25
CA ASP A 182 4.15 -19.01 -28.74
C ASP A 182 5.06 -18.48 -27.63
N LYS A 183 5.38 -17.18 -27.64
CA LYS A 183 6.27 -16.50 -26.67
C LYS A 183 5.51 -15.75 -25.59
N ASN A 184 4.17 -15.73 -25.64
CA ASN A 184 3.34 -14.93 -24.74
C ASN A 184 2.48 -15.83 -23.84
N THR A 185 2.45 -15.50 -22.56
CA THR A 185 1.49 -16.08 -21.62
C THR A 185 0.31 -15.14 -21.47
N TYR A 186 -0.88 -15.66 -21.75
CA TYR A 186 -2.15 -14.99 -21.66
C TYR A 186 -2.86 -15.37 -20.35
N VAL A 187 -3.52 -14.39 -19.75
CA VAL A 187 -4.38 -14.60 -18.59
C VAL A 187 -5.77 -14.05 -18.84
N THR A 188 -6.77 -14.75 -18.32
CA THR A 188 -8.16 -14.31 -18.28
C THR A 188 -8.51 -13.97 -16.84
N ILE A 189 -8.95 -12.73 -16.62
CA ILE A 189 -9.33 -12.22 -15.31
C ILE A 189 -10.84 -11.94 -15.31
N LEU A 190 -11.56 -12.45 -14.33
CA LEU A 190 -12.93 -12.03 -14.06
C LEU A 190 -12.88 -10.79 -13.15
N ASP A 191 -13.31 -9.64 -13.64
CA ASP A 191 -13.37 -8.40 -12.86
C ASP A 191 -14.50 -8.41 -11.82
N GLU A 192 -14.51 -7.40 -10.95
CA GLU A 192 -15.49 -7.26 -9.87
C GLU A 192 -16.92 -7.00 -10.37
N LYS A 193 -17.07 -6.50 -11.60
CA LYS A 193 -18.36 -6.30 -12.28
C LYS A 193 -18.86 -7.58 -12.95
N GLY A 194 -18.11 -8.67 -12.88
CA GLY A 194 -18.44 -9.96 -13.49
C GLY A 194 -18.11 -10.05 -14.97
N SER A 195 -17.30 -9.15 -15.52
CA SER A 195 -16.85 -9.18 -16.92
C SER A 195 -15.48 -9.83 -17.07
N TYR A 196 -15.26 -10.52 -18.19
CA TYR A 196 -13.99 -11.17 -18.50
C TYR A 196 -13.04 -10.20 -19.21
N GLN A 197 -11.86 -10.03 -18.65
CA GLN A 197 -10.78 -9.21 -19.18
C GLN A 197 -9.58 -10.08 -19.54
N TYR A 198 -8.82 -9.67 -20.55
CA TYR A 198 -7.77 -10.49 -21.16
C TYR A 198 -6.45 -9.72 -21.19
N TYR A 199 -5.38 -10.36 -20.72
CA TYR A 199 -4.06 -9.74 -20.64
C TYR A 199 -2.96 -10.70 -21.08
N TYR A 200 -1.81 -10.19 -21.49
CA TYR A 200 -0.67 -11.02 -21.90
C TYR A 200 0.68 -10.47 -21.43
N SER A 201 1.65 -11.33 -21.17
CA SER A 201 3.05 -10.92 -20.97
C SER A 201 4.01 -11.89 -21.63
N SER A 202 5.11 -11.36 -22.17
CA SER A 202 6.23 -12.15 -22.68
C SER A 202 7.21 -12.58 -21.57
N ASN A 203 7.01 -12.15 -20.32
CA ASN A 203 7.82 -12.54 -19.17
C ASN A 203 7.09 -13.63 -18.36
N PRO A 204 7.36 -14.93 -18.58
CA PRO A 204 6.62 -16.01 -17.92
C PRO A 204 6.85 -16.05 -16.39
N LYS A 205 7.92 -15.42 -15.88
CA LYS A 205 8.27 -15.44 -14.46
C LYS A 205 7.21 -14.78 -13.58
N ILE A 206 6.45 -13.81 -14.11
CA ILE A 206 5.42 -13.10 -13.32
C ILE A 206 4.23 -14.00 -12.98
N PHE A 207 4.11 -15.17 -13.61
CA PHE A 207 3.01 -16.12 -13.38
C PHE A 207 3.41 -17.35 -12.55
N LYS A 208 4.69 -17.46 -12.15
CA LYS A 208 5.29 -18.69 -11.61
C LYS A 208 4.52 -19.31 -10.44
N ASP A 209 3.90 -18.49 -9.60
CA ASP A 209 3.26 -18.91 -8.36
C ASP A 209 1.73 -18.72 -8.36
N LEU A 210 1.14 -18.36 -9.50
CA LEU A 210 -0.30 -18.11 -9.64
C LEU A 210 -1.08 -19.37 -10.00
N LYS A 211 -2.30 -19.48 -9.45
CA LYS A 211 -3.24 -20.57 -9.66
C LYS A 211 -4.59 -20.04 -10.13
N VAL A 212 -5.29 -20.86 -10.90
CA VAL A 212 -6.67 -20.55 -11.27
C VAL A 212 -7.52 -20.44 -10.00
N SER A 213 -8.40 -19.44 -9.98
CA SER A 213 -9.20 -18.95 -8.84
C SER A 213 -8.49 -18.02 -7.87
N ASP A 214 -7.20 -17.74 -8.07
CA ASP A 214 -6.51 -16.73 -7.28
C ASP A 214 -7.12 -15.35 -7.51
N ARG A 215 -7.26 -14.58 -6.42
CA ARG A 215 -7.52 -13.15 -6.54
C ARG A 215 -6.20 -12.48 -6.89
N VAL A 216 -6.24 -11.59 -7.86
CA VAL A 216 -5.05 -10.92 -8.36
C VAL A 216 -5.29 -9.43 -8.48
N PHE A 217 -4.24 -8.66 -8.24
CA PHE A 217 -4.16 -7.26 -8.61
C PHE A 217 -3.21 -7.17 -9.80
N ILE A 218 -3.65 -6.53 -10.87
CA ILE A 218 -2.87 -6.40 -12.08
C ILE A 218 -2.62 -4.94 -12.42
N LYS A 219 -1.43 -4.68 -12.98
CA LYS A 219 -1.11 -3.43 -13.66
C LYS A 219 -0.85 -3.74 -15.13
N TYR A 220 -1.55 -3.05 -16.00
CA TYR A 220 -1.49 -3.26 -17.44
C TYR A 220 -1.33 -1.94 -18.18
N VAL A 221 -0.84 -2.06 -19.41
CA VAL A 221 -0.52 -0.97 -20.32
C VAL A 221 -1.76 -0.69 -21.17
N LEU A 222 -2.22 0.56 -21.26
CA LEU A 222 -3.23 1.02 -22.21
C LEU A 222 -2.62 1.21 -23.61
N GLY A 223 -1.89 0.20 -24.08
CA GLY A 223 -1.20 0.19 -25.36
C GLY A 223 -1.98 -0.58 -26.43
N THR A 224 -1.34 -0.86 -27.57
CA THR A 224 -1.93 -1.68 -28.62
C THR A 224 -2.17 -3.11 -28.11
N PRO A 225 -3.42 -3.57 -28.00
CA PRO A 225 -3.69 -4.93 -27.57
C PRO A 225 -3.28 -5.94 -28.64
N LEU A 226 -2.97 -7.16 -28.23
CA LEU A 226 -2.72 -8.28 -29.14
C LEU A 226 -3.98 -9.10 -29.36
N LYS A 227 -4.14 -9.60 -30.59
CA LYS A 227 -5.21 -10.54 -30.91
C LYS A 227 -5.03 -11.82 -30.09
N TYR A 228 -6.09 -12.23 -29.40
CA TYR A 228 -6.15 -13.43 -28.60
C TYR A 228 -7.45 -14.16 -28.92
N LYS A 229 -7.38 -15.17 -29.80
CA LYS A 229 -8.56 -15.86 -30.36
C LYS A 229 -9.55 -14.84 -30.98
N ASP A 230 -10.77 -14.79 -30.48
CA ASP A 230 -11.84 -13.88 -30.93
C ASP A 230 -11.93 -12.58 -30.10
N THR A 231 -10.92 -12.31 -29.26
CA THR A 231 -10.85 -11.10 -28.43
C THR A 231 -9.47 -10.43 -28.51
N MET A 232 -9.31 -9.33 -27.77
CA MET A 232 -8.09 -8.53 -27.68
C MET A 232 -7.55 -8.60 -26.24
N ALA A 233 -6.25 -8.88 -26.08
CA ALA A 233 -5.58 -8.94 -24.80
C ALA A 233 -4.66 -7.72 -24.62
N MET A 234 -4.81 -7.02 -23.50
CA MET A 234 -3.96 -5.88 -23.16
C MET A 234 -2.58 -6.32 -22.64
N PRO A 235 -1.50 -5.56 -22.87
CA PRO A 235 -0.18 -5.91 -22.35
C PRO A 235 -0.15 -5.81 -20.82
N LEU A 236 0.22 -6.91 -20.17
CA LEU A 236 0.35 -7.07 -18.73
C LEU A 236 1.77 -6.73 -18.29
N ASN A 237 1.88 -5.69 -17.45
CA ASN A 237 3.16 -5.30 -16.87
C ASN A 237 3.45 -6.12 -15.61
N GLN A 238 2.49 -6.17 -14.69
CA GLN A 238 2.65 -6.82 -13.39
C GLN A 238 1.35 -7.53 -13.00
N ILE A 239 1.49 -8.67 -12.34
CA ILE A 239 0.39 -9.39 -11.71
C ILE A 239 0.86 -9.85 -10.34
N TYR A 240 0.06 -9.53 -9.34
CA TYR A 240 0.33 -9.86 -7.95
C TYR A 240 -0.78 -10.75 -7.46
N LEU A 241 -0.42 -11.77 -6.71
CA LEU A 241 -1.39 -12.48 -5.90
C LEU A 241 -1.98 -11.46 -4.93
N ASN A 242 -3.26 -11.14 -5.09
CA ASN A 242 -4.02 -10.42 -4.08
C ASN A 242 -4.45 -11.44 -3.02
N SER A 243 -3.46 -12.14 -2.46
CA SER A 243 -3.66 -12.92 -1.26
C SER A 243 -3.89 -11.91 -0.15
N LEU A 244 -5.09 -11.93 0.44
CA LEU A 244 -5.30 -11.33 1.76
C LEU A 244 -4.08 -11.71 2.61
N PRO A 245 -3.34 -10.76 3.19
CA PRO A 245 -2.14 -11.08 3.94
C PRO A 245 -2.38 -12.20 4.97
N SER A 246 -1.35 -13.00 5.25
CA SER A 246 -1.47 -14.22 6.08
C SER A 246 -2.10 -13.96 7.46
N ASN A 247 -1.91 -12.75 7.99
CA ASN A 247 -2.53 -12.22 9.21
C ASN A 247 -4.06 -11.99 9.07
N ILE A 248 -4.57 -11.76 7.86
CA ILE A 248 -6.00 -11.70 7.52
C ILE A 248 -6.56 -13.08 7.15
N GLN A 249 -5.77 -13.96 6.53
CA GLN A 249 -6.21 -15.27 6.02
C GLN A 249 -6.41 -16.36 7.09
N ASN A 250 -5.95 -16.16 8.33
CA ASN A 250 -5.84 -17.27 9.27
C ASN A 250 -7.19 -17.89 9.70
N LYS A 251 -7.25 -19.22 9.78
CA LYS A 251 -8.45 -20.08 9.64
C LYS A 251 -9.47 -20.12 10.81
N ASN A 252 -9.34 -19.30 11.84
CA ASN A 252 -10.12 -19.43 13.08
C ASN A 252 -10.98 -18.19 13.43
N TRP A 253 -11.15 -17.26 12.49
CA TRP A 253 -12.04 -16.12 12.67
C TRP A 253 -13.48 -16.51 12.30
N LYS A 254 -14.43 -16.12 13.14
CA LYS A 254 -15.85 -16.14 12.77
C LYS A 254 -16.17 -14.90 11.96
N GLU A 255 -16.77 -15.10 10.79
CA GLU A 255 -17.22 -14.00 9.95
C GLU A 255 -18.48 -13.36 10.54
N PHE A 256 -18.47 -12.05 10.67
CA PHE A 256 -19.67 -11.26 10.84
C PHE A 256 -20.31 -10.90 9.50
N LYS A 257 -21.54 -10.39 9.57
CA LYS A 257 -22.20 -9.81 8.39
C LYS A 257 -21.30 -8.72 7.80
N ASN A 258 -21.11 -8.79 6.50
CA ASN A 258 -20.37 -7.77 5.75
C ASN A 258 -21.24 -6.53 5.52
N PHE A 259 -20.60 -5.37 5.46
CA PHE A 259 -21.25 -4.10 5.17
C PHE A 259 -20.73 -3.50 3.87
N THR A 260 -21.61 -2.89 3.09
CA THR A 260 -21.26 -2.14 1.88
C THR A 260 -21.89 -0.75 1.98
N ASN A 261 -21.47 0.16 1.09
CA ASN A 261 -21.97 1.55 1.08
C ASN A 261 -21.74 2.27 2.43
N VAL A 262 -20.59 2.01 3.06
CA VAL A 262 -20.22 2.60 4.34
C VAL A 262 -19.67 4.00 4.11
N VAL A 263 -19.99 4.95 4.99
CA VAL A 263 -19.44 6.32 4.93
C VAL A 263 -17.99 6.36 5.40
N GLU A 264 -17.21 7.31 4.89
CA GLU A 264 -15.75 7.40 5.08
C GLU A 264 -15.32 7.65 6.53
N ASP A 265 -16.18 8.27 7.34
CA ASP A 265 -15.96 8.58 8.76
C ASP A 265 -16.67 7.60 9.70
N LYS A 266 -17.06 6.41 9.19
CA LYS A 266 -17.85 5.45 9.95
C LYS A 266 -17.14 4.99 11.23
N GLU A 267 -17.75 5.30 12.37
CA GLU A 267 -17.40 4.70 13.65
C GLU A 267 -18.13 3.36 13.87
N TRP A 268 -17.42 2.39 14.43
CA TRP A 268 -17.95 1.08 14.78
C TRP A 268 -18.18 0.95 16.28
N THR A 269 -19.28 0.30 16.66
CA THR A 269 -19.57 -0.07 18.04
C THR A 269 -19.67 -1.59 18.13
N ILE A 270 -18.83 -2.18 18.96
CA ILE A 270 -18.80 -3.62 19.24
C ILE A 270 -19.52 -3.84 20.56
N LYS A 271 -20.61 -4.60 20.54
CA LYS A 271 -21.36 -4.98 21.73
C LYS A 271 -20.87 -6.34 22.24
N PHE A 272 -20.55 -6.41 23.53
CA PHE A 272 -20.19 -7.63 24.22
C PHE A 272 -21.38 -8.11 25.06
N ASN A 273 -21.55 -9.43 25.16
CA ASN A 273 -22.51 -10.04 26.07
C ASN A 273 -21.95 -10.20 27.50
N ILE A 274 -20.70 -9.82 27.71
CA ILE A 274 -19.98 -9.80 28.98
C ILE A 274 -19.40 -8.40 29.22
N SER A 275 -19.07 -8.09 30.46
CA SER A 275 -18.24 -6.92 30.78
C SER A 275 -16.78 -7.26 30.50
N ILE A 276 -16.13 -6.48 29.64
CA ILE A 276 -14.74 -6.74 29.21
C ILE A 276 -13.73 -6.00 30.09
N LYS A 277 -12.53 -6.55 30.21
CA LYS A 277 -11.42 -5.87 30.90
C LYS A 277 -10.85 -4.76 30.00
N ASP A 278 -10.88 -3.51 30.46
CA ASP A 278 -10.48 -2.33 29.66
C ASP A 278 -9.06 -2.43 29.08
N LEU A 279 -8.12 -2.97 29.87
CA LEU A 279 -6.71 -3.16 29.47
C LEU A 279 -6.53 -4.13 28.27
N ASN A 280 -7.57 -4.86 27.89
CA ASN A 280 -7.55 -5.82 26.79
C ASN A 280 -8.23 -5.28 25.52
N PHE A 281 -8.68 -4.02 25.47
CA PHE A 281 -9.25 -3.39 24.28
C PHE A 281 -8.23 -2.41 23.66
N THR A 282 -7.26 -2.97 22.93
CA THR A 282 -6.09 -2.24 22.38
C THR A 282 -5.92 -2.55 20.89
N GLY A 283 -5.00 -1.86 20.23
CA GLY A 283 -4.66 -2.08 18.81
C GLY A 283 -4.10 -3.47 18.47
N ASP A 284 -3.87 -4.32 19.47
CA ASP A 284 -3.47 -5.73 19.29
C ASP A 284 -4.67 -6.70 19.35
N THR A 285 -5.76 -6.29 20.00
CA THR A 285 -6.97 -7.11 20.16
C THR A 285 -8.12 -6.65 19.31
N VAL A 286 -8.21 -5.35 19.01
CA VAL A 286 -9.20 -4.76 18.12
C VAL A 286 -8.51 -3.82 17.16
N TYR A 287 -8.60 -4.12 15.86
CA TYR A 287 -7.88 -3.35 14.84
C TYR A 287 -8.57 -3.45 13.49
N VAL A 288 -8.32 -2.45 12.64
CA VAL A 288 -8.81 -2.41 11.26
C VAL A 288 -7.64 -2.57 10.31
N LEU A 289 -7.79 -3.43 9.31
CA LEU A 289 -6.84 -3.58 8.21
C LEU A 289 -7.48 -3.12 6.92
N ASP A 290 -6.69 -2.53 6.03
CA ASP A 290 -7.09 -2.34 4.63
C ASP A 290 -7.05 -3.67 3.85
N SER A 291 -7.45 -3.64 2.58
CA SER A 291 -7.43 -4.82 1.72
C SER A 291 -6.02 -5.38 1.45
N LEU A 292 -4.98 -4.58 1.70
CA LEU A 292 -3.57 -4.92 1.57
C LEU A 292 -2.95 -5.37 2.90
N GLY A 293 -3.75 -5.46 3.97
CA GLY A 293 -3.36 -5.87 5.31
C GLY A 293 -2.58 -4.85 6.13
N ASN A 294 -2.51 -3.60 5.69
CA ASN A 294 -1.94 -2.52 6.49
C ASN A 294 -2.92 -2.12 7.59
N LYS A 295 -2.41 -1.83 8.80
CA LYS A 295 -3.24 -1.31 9.88
C LYS A 295 -3.73 0.10 9.54
N VAL A 296 -5.01 0.32 9.78
CA VAL A 296 -5.61 1.65 9.80
C VAL A 296 -5.54 2.18 11.22
N ASP A 297 -5.06 3.41 11.38
CA ASP A 297 -5.00 4.09 12.66
C ASP A 297 -6.42 4.37 13.17
N VAL A 298 -6.71 3.83 14.35
CA VAL A 298 -8.02 3.92 15.01
C VAL A 298 -7.85 4.30 16.48
N GLU A 299 -8.74 5.15 16.96
CA GLU A 299 -8.95 5.36 18.39
C GLU A 299 -9.90 4.29 18.93
N LEU A 300 -9.55 3.76 20.10
CA LEU A 300 -10.29 2.71 20.78
C LEU A 300 -10.75 3.22 22.13
N SER A 301 -12.04 3.08 22.42
CA SER A 301 -12.59 3.41 23.74
C SER A 301 -13.58 2.37 24.21
N VAL A 302 -13.67 2.20 25.53
CA VAL A 302 -14.62 1.30 26.17
C VAL A 302 -15.61 2.14 26.95
N SER A 303 -16.89 1.83 26.80
CA SER A 303 -17.99 2.42 27.57
C SER A 303 -17.86 2.15 29.08
N TYR A 304 -18.47 3.00 29.89
CA TYR A 304 -18.44 2.88 31.35
C TYR A 304 -18.97 1.53 31.87
N ASP A 305 -19.98 0.97 31.22
CA ASP A 305 -20.56 -0.34 31.59
C ASP A 305 -19.72 -1.55 31.11
N LYS A 306 -18.65 -1.26 30.35
CA LYS A 306 -17.70 -2.22 29.77
C LYS A 306 -18.35 -3.26 28.86
N LYS A 307 -19.54 -2.96 28.33
CA LYS A 307 -20.24 -3.85 27.38
C LYS A 307 -20.14 -3.36 25.94
N TYR A 308 -19.60 -2.17 25.72
CA TYR A 308 -19.44 -1.60 24.39
C TYR A 308 -18.02 -1.09 24.19
N GLY A 309 -17.38 -1.52 23.10
CA GLY A 309 -16.14 -0.96 22.59
C GLY A 309 -16.41 -0.13 21.34
N LYS A 310 -15.80 1.04 21.24
CA LYS A 310 -15.91 1.94 20.08
C LYS A 310 -14.58 1.94 19.31
N VAL A 311 -14.68 1.88 17.99
CA VAL A 311 -13.55 1.98 17.07
C VAL A 311 -13.80 3.17 16.15
N THR A 312 -12.97 4.20 16.30
CA THR A 312 -13.09 5.46 15.55
C THR A 312 -11.88 5.61 14.63
N PRO A 313 -12.05 5.74 13.31
CA PRO A 313 -10.93 6.01 12.42
C PRO A 313 -10.27 7.37 12.74
N LEU A 314 -8.95 7.40 12.90
CA LEU A 314 -8.21 8.66 13.08
C LEU A 314 -8.13 9.47 11.79
N THR A 315 -8.12 8.78 10.65
CA THR A 315 -8.24 9.37 9.31
C THR A 315 -9.38 8.70 8.57
N LYS A 316 -10.15 9.48 7.82
CA LYS A 316 -11.25 8.97 6.98
C LYS A 316 -10.80 7.79 6.13
N TYR A 317 -11.62 6.76 6.06
CA TYR A 317 -11.45 5.65 5.13
C TYR A 317 -11.52 6.16 3.69
N LYS A 318 -10.75 5.54 2.81
CA LYS A 318 -10.72 5.88 1.39
C LYS A 318 -11.97 5.34 0.71
N SER A 319 -12.59 6.17 -0.12
CA SER A 319 -13.78 5.81 -0.89
C SER A 319 -13.49 4.63 -1.83
N SER A 320 -14.51 3.81 -2.07
CA SER A 320 -14.42 2.60 -2.90
C SER A 320 -13.41 1.54 -2.43
N GLU A 321 -12.76 1.71 -1.26
CA GLU A 321 -11.85 0.72 -0.69
C GLU A 321 -12.55 -0.22 0.29
N THR A 322 -11.94 -1.39 0.48
CA THR A 322 -12.42 -2.44 1.39
C THR A 322 -11.50 -2.60 2.58
N TYR A 323 -12.11 -2.76 3.75
CA TYR A 323 -11.45 -2.88 5.04
C TYR A 323 -11.98 -4.07 5.83
N TYR A 324 -11.22 -4.48 6.83
CA TYR A 324 -11.51 -5.60 7.70
C TYR A 324 -11.32 -5.20 9.16
N LEU A 325 -12.39 -5.23 9.95
CA LEU A 325 -12.33 -5.08 11.40
C LEU A 325 -12.13 -6.45 12.05
N PHE A 326 -11.18 -6.53 12.97
CA PHE A 326 -10.86 -7.73 13.74
C PHE A 326 -11.15 -7.51 15.22
N VAL A 327 -11.69 -8.54 15.86
CA VAL A 327 -11.93 -8.60 17.30
C VAL A 327 -11.38 -9.92 17.81
N SER A 328 -10.20 -9.88 18.42
CA SER A 328 -9.44 -11.05 18.86
C SER A 328 -10.11 -11.81 20.01
N LYS A 329 -9.91 -13.13 20.01
CA LYS A 329 -10.26 -14.01 21.13
C LYS A 329 -9.50 -13.67 22.42
N ASN A 330 -8.50 -12.79 22.39
CA ASN A 330 -7.70 -12.42 23.57
C ASN A 330 -8.37 -11.34 24.44
N ILE A 331 -9.57 -10.88 24.07
CA ILE A 331 -10.38 -10.02 24.93
C ILE A 331 -10.93 -10.87 26.08
N ALA A 332 -10.61 -10.50 27.31
CA ALA A 332 -11.00 -11.24 28.51
C ALA A 332 -12.25 -10.62 29.17
N ASP A 333 -13.04 -11.49 29.80
CA ASP A 333 -14.05 -11.12 30.78
C ASP A 333 -13.38 -10.41 31.96
N GLU A 334 -13.97 -9.33 32.45
CA GLU A 334 -13.45 -8.59 33.60
C GLU A 334 -13.28 -9.49 34.84
N TRP A 335 -14.16 -10.47 35.01
CA TRP A 335 -14.24 -11.31 36.21
C TRP A 335 -13.59 -12.68 36.04
N LYS A 336 -13.03 -12.99 34.86
CA LYS A 336 -12.38 -14.27 34.58
C LYS A 336 -11.04 -14.10 33.88
N ASN A 337 -10.02 -14.79 34.38
CA ASN A 337 -8.69 -14.78 33.79
C ASN A 337 -8.57 -15.51 32.43
N LYS A 338 -9.63 -16.20 31.97
CA LYS A 338 -9.64 -16.94 30.69
C LYS A 338 -10.71 -16.37 29.78
N SER A 339 -10.30 -15.97 28.57
CA SER A 339 -11.24 -15.52 27.53
C SER A 339 -12.20 -16.62 27.12
N THR A 340 -13.47 -16.25 27.00
CA THR A 340 -14.54 -17.05 26.39
C THR A 340 -15.03 -16.46 25.07
N ILE A 341 -14.42 -15.36 24.60
CA ILE A 341 -14.79 -14.68 23.37
C ILE A 341 -14.07 -15.36 22.20
N GLU A 342 -14.80 -15.65 21.12
CA GLU A 342 -14.22 -16.15 19.88
C GLU A 342 -13.62 -15.00 19.07
N GLY A 343 -12.66 -15.30 18.20
CA GLY A 343 -12.14 -14.30 17.29
C GLY A 343 -13.17 -13.98 16.21
N TYR A 344 -13.45 -12.71 15.95
CA TYR A 344 -14.32 -12.27 14.85
C TYR A 344 -13.61 -11.41 13.82
N ARG A 345 -14.09 -11.50 12.58
CA ARG A 345 -13.71 -10.65 11.46
C ARG A 345 -14.96 -10.09 10.78
N MET A 346 -14.91 -8.84 10.36
CA MET A 346 -15.99 -8.19 9.62
C MET A 346 -15.40 -7.41 8.45
N MET A 347 -15.88 -7.69 7.23
CA MET A 347 -15.52 -6.93 6.04
C MET A 347 -16.48 -5.74 5.86
N PHE A 348 -15.94 -4.58 5.48
CA PHE A 348 -16.75 -3.45 5.07
C PHE A 348 -16.15 -2.69 3.88
N THR A 349 -17.01 -2.18 3.00
CA THR A 349 -16.60 -1.42 1.80
C THR A 349 -17.19 -0.01 1.86
N ILE A 350 -16.33 0.98 1.64
CA ILE A 350 -16.71 2.40 1.64
C ILE A 350 -17.42 2.75 0.34
N ARG A 351 -18.45 3.60 0.44
CA ARG A 351 -19.22 4.09 -0.72
C ARG A 351 -18.33 4.85 -1.71
N ASP A 352 -18.79 4.95 -2.94
CA ASP A 352 -18.14 5.77 -3.97
C ASP A 352 -18.30 7.26 -3.66
N ILE A 353 -17.34 8.07 -4.13
CA ILE A 353 -17.47 9.52 -4.15
C ILE A 353 -18.51 9.84 -5.23
N VAL A 354 -19.70 10.26 -4.81
CA VAL A 354 -20.64 10.90 -5.73
C VAL A 354 -20.16 12.33 -5.92
N THR A 355 -19.36 12.57 -6.96
CA THR A 355 -19.20 13.92 -7.49
C THR A 355 -20.52 14.29 -8.15
N VAL A 356 -21.27 15.17 -7.49
CA VAL A 356 -22.38 15.87 -8.14
C VAL A 356 -21.74 16.86 -9.10
N GLU A 357 -21.91 16.63 -10.41
CA GLU A 357 -21.56 17.59 -11.46
C GLU A 357 -22.42 18.86 -11.37
#